data_AF-A0A938NJ33-F1
#
_entry.id   AF-A0A938NJ33-F1
#
_cell.length_a   1.000
_cell.length_b   1.000
_cell.length_c   1.000
_cell.angle_alpha   90.00
_cell.angle_beta   90.00
_cell.angle_gamma   90.00
#
_symmetry.space_group_name_H-M   'P 1'
#
loop_
_entity.id
_entity.type
_entity.pdbx_description
1 polymer ?
#
loop_
_entity_poly.entity_id
_entity_poly.type
_entity_poly.pdbx_seq_one_letter_code
_entity_poly.pdbx_strand_id
1 'polypeptide(L)'
;VPTGALSGYSVVITQAATQGNYTGGVVTTPSGGSPFVIGAGNNQLRLKVDGVEGSAITVPSGSYTSGEALAAAIQSAVNADEALGGKSVGVSWEDLGGGQGQLVITSRSWGGNSKIALGTADGSLAADLGLSAGSPITGRDVAGHFLVGGEVQEASGSGRILTGNSDGAETDGLSVQVNLTEATLLAQGEAQGNVRVWSGVTDRLFRTLDGALDTVDGILTIKQQSLRDTITDYEKQVKEIDDRLAKRKERYLREFQRMESLLAEMSAQSSSFNSMLSNVSSSYGSGGARSNA
;
A
#
# COMPACT_ATOMS: atom_id res chain seq x y z
N VAL A 1 -10.68 -11.17 20.87
CA VAL A 1 -11.21 -9.89 20.35
C VAL A 1 -10.01 -8.98 20.15
N PRO A 2 -9.54 -8.72 18.92
CA PRO A 2 -8.53 -7.70 18.77
C PRO A 2 -9.21 -6.36 19.10
N THR A 3 -8.76 -5.76 20.18
CA THR A 3 -9.07 -4.40 20.59
C THR A 3 -8.44 -3.44 19.60
N GLY A 4 -9.07 -3.26 18.44
CA GLY A 4 -8.81 -2.11 17.57
C GLY A 4 -9.33 -0.88 18.28
N ALA A 5 -8.47 -0.29 19.11
CA ALA A 5 -8.78 0.88 19.90
C ALA A 5 -9.30 2.01 19.01
N LEU A 6 -10.32 2.70 19.50
CA LEU A 6 -10.73 4.03 19.11
C LEU A 6 -9.57 5.01 19.35
N SER A 7 -8.52 4.95 18.56
CA SER A 7 -7.37 5.85 18.68
C SER A 7 -7.49 6.92 17.61
N GLY A 8 -7.71 8.17 18.04
CA GLY A 8 -7.75 9.28 17.10
C GLY A 8 -6.41 9.39 16.36
N TYR A 9 -6.46 9.60 15.06
CA TYR A 9 -5.29 9.70 14.20
C TYR A 9 -4.53 10.98 14.56
N SER A 10 -3.31 10.88 15.09
CA SER A 10 -2.47 12.08 15.23
C SER A 10 -1.78 12.34 13.90
N VAL A 11 -1.73 13.61 13.48
CA VAL A 11 -1.02 14.01 12.26
C VAL A 11 0.27 14.71 12.66
N VAL A 12 1.38 14.23 12.14
CA VAL A 12 2.70 14.85 12.30
C VAL A 12 3.16 15.36 10.95
N ILE A 13 3.44 16.66 10.86
CA ILE A 13 3.91 17.31 9.63
C ILE A 13 5.39 17.63 9.82
N THR A 14 6.23 17.15 8.92
CA THR A 14 7.69 17.39 8.94
C THR A 14 8.09 18.46 7.92
N GLN A 15 7.25 18.70 6.90
CA GLN A 15 7.47 19.76 5.91
C GLN A 15 6.13 20.35 5.47
N ALA A 16 6.02 21.68 5.46
CA ALA A 16 4.86 22.37 4.91
C ALA A 16 4.95 22.43 3.37
N ALA A 17 3.79 22.47 2.72
CA ALA A 17 3.75 22.69 1.28
C ALA A 17 4.21 24.12 0.93
N THR A 18 4.90 24.28 -0.19
CA THR A 18 5.32 25.59 -0.70
C THR A 18 4.89 25.79 -2.15
N GLN A 19 4.83 27.05 -2.56
CA GLN A 19 4.55 27.45 -3.94
C GLN A 19 5.87 27.59 -4.71
N GLY A 20 5.85 27.23 -5.99
CA GLY A 20 6.96 27.51 -6.89
C GLY A 20 7.05 29.00 -7.18
N ASN A 21 8.26 29.54 -7.22
CA ASN A 21 8.50 30.92 -7.58
C ASN A 21 9.63 31.06 -8.61
N TYR A 22 9.69 32.21 -9.24
CA TYR A 22 10.70 32.61 -10.18
C TYR A 22 11.14 34.02 -9.82
N THR A 23 12.35 34.14 -9.32
CA THR A 23 12.95 35.43 -8.97
C THR A 23 13.83 35.87 -10.13
N GLY A 24 13.48 36.99 -10.75
CA GLY A 24 14.29 37.64 -11.77
C GLY A 24 15.60 38.19 -11.22
N GLY A 25 16.51 38.55 -12.11
CA GLY A 25 17.71 39.30 -11.77
C GLY A 25 17.40 40.74 -11.37
N VAL A 26 18.41 41.39 -10.80
CA VAL A 26 18.34 42.78 -10.35
C VAL A 26 18.25 43.72 -11.56
N VAL A 27 17.24 44.58 -11.56
CA VAL A 27 16.99 45.62 -12.56
C VAL A 27 16.81 46.98 -11.90
N THR A 28 16.94 48.06 -12.68
CA THR A 28 16.70 49.41 -12.17
C THR A 28 15.22 49.61 -11.89
N THR A 29 14.88 50.07 -10.70
CA THR A 29 13.50 50.31 -10.27
C THR A 29 12.87 51.41 -11.13
N PRO A 30 11.72 51.14 -11.76
CA PRO A 30 10.99 52.16 -12.50
C PRO A 30 10.58 53.29 -11.54
N SER A 31 10.81 54.54 -11.94
CA SER A 31 10.47 55.72 -11.13
C SER A 31 9.84 56.80 -12.00
N GLY A 32 9.23 57.82 -11.38
CA GLY A 32 8.65 58.96 -12.12
C GLY A 32 9.67 59.73 -12.98
N GLY A 33 10.97 59.65 -12.67
CA GLY A 33 12.05 60.25 -13.46
C GLY A 33 12.63 59.34 -14.56
N SER A 34 12.48 58.02 -14.38
CA SER A 34 12.94 56.99 -15.32
C SER A 34 11.89 55.88 -15.40
N PRO A 35 10.77 56.10 -16.11
CA PRO A 35 9.72 55.10 -16.23
C PRO A 35 10.20 53.94 -17.10
N PHE A 36 9.74 52.73 -16.78
CA PHE A 36 9.95 51.57 -17.63
C PHE A 36 8.92 51.59 -18.76
N VAL A 37 9.38 51.66 -20.00
CA VAL A 37 8.50 51.81 -21.18
C VAL A 37 8.35 50.47 -21.89
N ILE A 38 7.11 49.97 -21.92
CA ILE A 38 6.71 48.83 -22.74
C ILE A 38 6.02 49.38 -24.00
N GLY A 39 6.61 49.10 -25.16
CA GLY A 39 6.10 49.41 -26.49
C GLY A 39 5.85 48.14 -27.32
N ALA A 40 5.38 48.31 -28.57
CA ALA A 40 4.98 47.19 -29.43
C ALA A 40 6.13 46.23 -29.82
N GLY A 41 7.39 46.62 -29.62
CA GLY A 41 8.56 45.78 -29.89
C GLY A 41 9.08 44.99 -28.69
N ASN A 42 8.66 45.33 -27.47
CA ASN A 42 9.12 44.70 -26.21
C ASN A 42 7.94 44.41 -25.26
N ASN A 43 6.80 43.96 -25.79
CA ASN A 43 5.60 43.67 -24.99
C ASN A 43 5.24 42.19 -24.91
N GLN A 44 6.08 41.28 -25.42
CA GLN A 44 5.83 39.85 -25.41
C GLN A 44 6.68 39.13 -24.38
N LEU A 45 6.04 38.27 -23.60
CA LEU A 45 6.65 37.37 -22.61
C LEU A 45 6.07 35.97 -22.80
N ARG A 46 6.87 34.91 -22.62
CA ARG A 46 6.35 33.54 -22.57
C ARG A 46 6.76 32.91 -21.26
N LEU A 47 5.79 32.37 -20.53
CA LEU A 47 6.01 31.69 -19.26
C LEU A 47 5.49 30.27 -19.34
N LYS A 48 6.19 29.37 -18.66
CA LYS A 48 5.73 28.02 -18.37
C LYS A 48 5.35 27.94 -16.91
N VAL A 49 4.08 27.70 -16.62
CA VAL A 49 3.50 27.63 -15.27
C VAL A 49 3.03 26.22 -15.01
N ASP A 50 3.56 25.58 -13.96
CA ASP A 50 3.21 24.23 -13.52
C ASP A 50 3.31 23.18 -14.64
N GLY A 51 4.31 23.32 -15.51
CA GLY A 51 4.52 22.42 -16.64
C GLY A 51 3.72 22.78 -17.91
N VAL A 52 2.78 23.72 -17.85
CA VAL A 52 2.01 24.20 -19.00
C VAL A 52 2.69 25.42 -19.59
N GLU A 53 2.99 25.37 -20.90
CA GLU A 53 3.61 26.49 -21.60
C GLU A 53 2.52 27.46 -22.10
N GLY A 54 2.65 28.73 -21.71
CA GLY A 54 1.78 29.80 -22.15
C GLY A 54 2.00 30.20 -23.61
N SER A 55 1.07 30.99 -24.11
CA SER A 55 1.17 31.64 -25.41
C SER A 55 2.11 32.85 -25.33
N ALA A 56 2.18 33.65 -26.40
CA ALA A 56 2.89 34.94 -26.35
C ALA A 56 2.06 35.95 -25.53
N ILE A 57 2.35 36.03 -24.23
CA ILE A 57 1.67 36.90 -23.28
C ILE A 57 2.02 38.34 -23.64
N THR A 58 0.99 39.10 -24.04
CA THR A 58 1.15 40.50 -24.41
C THR A 58 0.91 41.37 -23.19
N VAL A 59 1.97 41.97 -22.64
CA VAL A 59 1.89 42.91 -21.54
C VAL A 59 1.38 44.26 -22.07
N PRO A 60 0.44 44.94 -21.39
CA PRO A 60 -0.05 46.24 -21.83
C PRO A 60 1.09 47.24 -22.06
N SER A 61 1.11 47.85 -23.24
CA SER A 61 2.08 48.90 -23.56
C SER A 61 1.79 50.15 -22.73
N GLY A 62 2.80 50.72 -22.11
CA GLY A 62 2.67 51.87 -21.22
C GLY A 62 3.98 52.27 -20.58
N SER A 63 3.96 53.44 -19.92
CA SER A 63 5.06 53.93 -19.11
C SER A 63 4.77 53.63 -17.64
N TYR A 64 5.50 52.68 -17.07
CA TYR A 64 5.34 52.27 -15.68
C TYR A 64 6.29 53.06 -14.79
N THR A 65 5.74 53.86 -13.89
CA THR A 65 6.50 54.76 -12.99
C THR A 65 6.83 54.13 -11.64
N SER A 66 6.47 52.87 -11.43
CA SER A 66 6.71 52.09 -10.21
C SER A 66 6.79 50.60 -10.55
N GLY A 67 7.63 49.85 -9.83
CA GLY A 67 7.76 48.40 -9.98
C GLY A 67 6.45 47.64 -9.69
N GLU A 68 5.62 48.15 -8.78
CA GLU A 68 4.35 47.55 -8.40
C GLU A 68 3.31 47.64 -9.53
N ALA A 69 3.21 48.80 -10.19
CA ALA A 69 2.33 48.96 -11.35
C ALA A 69 2.75 48.04 -12.52
N LEU A 70 4.05 47.88 -12.72
CA LEU A 70 4.61 46.97 -13.71
C LEU A 70 4.28 45.51 -13.35
N ALA A 71 4.52 45.11 -12.10
CA ALA A 71 4.19 43.77 -11.60
C ALA A 71 2.69 43.46 -11.73
N ALA A 72 1.81 44.42 -11.41
CA ALA A 72 0.36 44.26 -11.55
C ALA A 72 -0.07 44.09 -13.02
N ALA A 73 0.54 44.86 -13.94
CA ALA A 73 0.26 44.72 -15.37
C ALA A 73 0.73 43.36 -15.93
N ILE A 74 1.93 42.92 -15.53
CA ILE A 74 2.43 41.58 -15.88
C ILE A 74 1.52 40.50 -15.28
N GLN A 75 1.14 40.62 -14.01
CA GLN A 75 0.22 39.68 -13.35
C GLN A 75 -1.11 39.56 -14.11
N SER A 76 -1.69 40.69 -14.51
CA SER A 76 -2.94 40.70 -15.25
C SER A 76 -2.77 40.07 -16.63
N ALA A 77 -1.68 40.36 -17.33
CA ALA A 77 -1.40 39.80 -18.64
C ALA A 77 -1.21 38.28 -18.58
N VAL A 78 -0.43 37.79 -17.62
CA VAL A 78 -0.18 36.36 -17.45
C VAL A 78 -1.46 35.62 -17.05
N ASN A 79 -2.24 36.16 -16.11
CA ASN A 79 -3.48 35.51 -15.66
C ASN A 79 -4.62 35.58 -16.68
N ALA A 80 -4.52 36.43 -17.71
CA ALA A 80 -5.46 36.48 -18.82
C ALA A 80 -5.10 35.51 -19.96
N ASP A 81 -3.94 34.85 -19.91
CA ASP A 81 -3.52 33.89 -20.94
C ASP A 81 -4.30 32.57 -20.81
N GLU A 82 -5.22 32.34 -21.75
CA GLU A 82 -6.03 31.12 -21.80
C GLU A 82 -5.19 29.86 -22.04
N ALA A 83 -4.00 29.98 -22.66
CA ALA A 83 -3.12 28.85 -22.92
C ALA A 83 -2.57 28.22 -21.63
N LEU A 84 -2.60 28.95 -20.52
CA LEU A 84 -2.24 28.43 -19.20
C LEU A 84 -3.32 27.53 -18.60
N GLY A 85 -4.47 27.34 -19.26
CA GLY A 85 -5.49 26.36 -18.84
C GLY A 85 -6.05 26.60 -17.45
N GLY A 86 -6.18 27.87 -17.04
CA GLY A 86 -6.64 28.27 -15.70
C GLY A 86 -5.56 28.28 -14.62
N LYS A 87 -4.29 28.01 -14.96
CA LYS A 87 -3.16 28.27 -14.07
C LYS A 87 -2.94 29.77 -13.94
N SER A 88 -2.64 30.22 -12.73
CA SER A 88 -2.47 31.63 -12.41
C SER A 88 -1.25 31.86 -11.53
N VAL A 89 -0.71 33.07 -11.60
CA VAL A 89 0.48 33.50 -10.87
C VAL A 89 0.19 34.78 -10.09
N GLY A 90 0.87 34.94 -8.97
CA GLY A 90 1.09 36.23 -8.32
C GLY A 90 2.38 36.84 -8.83
N VAL A 91 2.40 38.13 -9.12
CA VAL A 91 3.63 38.85 -9.46
C VAL A 91 3.81 39.97 -8.46
N SER A 92 4.99 40.03 -7.87
CA SER A 92 5.38 41.06 -6.92
C SER A 92 6.69 41.70 -7.34
N TRP A 93 6.86 42.96 -7.00
CA TRP A 93 8.12 43.67 -7.12
C TRP A 93 8.78 43.72 -5.74
N GLU A 94 10.01 43.26 -5.66
CA GLU A 94 10.82 43.37 -4.45
C GLU A 94 11.84 44.49 -4.65
N ASP A 95 11.70 45.56 -3.86
CA ASP A 95 12.66 46.66 -3.84
C ASP A 95 13.89 46.26 -3.01
N LEU A 96 15.05 46.22 -3.67
CA LEU A 96 16.33 45.87 -3.05
C LEU A 96 17.05 47.12 -2.51
N GLY A 97 16.45 48.31 -2.67
CA GLY A 97 17.04 49.58 -2.29
C GLY A 97 18.06 50.09 -3.32
N GLY A 98 18.49 51.35 -3.16
CA GLY A 98 19.45 51.97 -4.07
C GLY A 98 18.93 52.21 -5.49
N GLY A 99 17.61 52.18 -5.70
CA GLY A 99 16.99 52.28 -7.03
C GLY A 99 17.07 50.99 -7.84
N GLN A 100 17.27 49.86 -7.17
CA GLN A 100 17.29 48.53 -7.77
C GLN A 100 16.18 47.66 -7.19
N GLY A 101 15.63 46.77 -8.00
CA GLY A 101 14.61 45.83 -7.57
C GLY A 101 14.59 44.60 -8.47
N GLN A 102 13.75 43.63 -8.10
CA GLN A 102 13.60 42.38 -8.81
C GLN A 102 12.14 41.98 -8.90
N LEU A 103 11.77 41.32 -10.00
CA LEU A 103 10.44 40.76 -10.19
C LEU A 103 10.39 39.35 -9.61
N VAL A 104 9.44 39.10 -8.73
CA VAL A 104 9.18 37.76 -8.16
C VAL A 104 7.82 37.29 -8.65
N ILE A 105 7.82 36.21 -9.43
CA ILE A 105 6.62 35.56 -9.94
C ILE A 105 6.39 34.30 -9.08
N THR A 106 5.21 34.12 -8.51
CA THR A 106 4.87 32.97 -7.66
C THR A 106 3.66 32.27 -8.26
N SER A 107 3.72 30.95 -8.39
CA SER A 107 2.57 30.17 -8.87
C SER A 107 1.50 30.11 -7.78
N ARG A 108 0.22 30.14 -8.16
CA ARG A 108 -0.88 29.99 -7.19
C ARG A 108 -1.08 28.54 -6.75
N SER A 109 -0.52 27.57 -7.47
CA SER A 109 -0.53 26.17 -7.05
C SER A 109 0.45 25.93 -5.91
N TRP A 110 0.26 24.80 -5.21
CA TRP A 110 1.10 24.36 -4.11
C TRP A 110 1.64 22.98 -4.45
N GLY A 111 2.87 22.68 -4.03
CA GLY A 111 3.46 21.35 -4.18
C GLY A 111 4.63 21.27 -5.16
N GLY A 112 5.15 20.05 -5.34
CA GLY A 112 6.26 19.73 -6.24
C GLY A 112 5.98 20.03 -7.71
N ASN A 113 4.71 20.02 -8.09
CA ASN A 113 4.26 20.40 -9.44
C ASN A 113 4.24 21.91 -9.66
N SER A 114 4.34 22.70 -8.59
CA SER A 114 4.34 24.16 -8.67
C SER A 114 5.71 24.65 -9.15
N LYS A 115 5.78 25.13 -10.38
CA LYS A 115 7.04 25.59 -10.99
C LYS A 115 6.80 26.66 -12.02
N ILE A 116 7.61 27.70 -12.01
CA ILE A 116 7.62 28.74 -13.03
C ILE A 116 8.95 28.68 -13.77
N ALA A 117 8.89 28.77 -15.10
CA ALA A 117 10.06 28.87 -15.96
C ALA A 117 9.77 29.81 -17.14
N LEU A 118 10.82 30.37 -17.74
CA LEU A 118 10.69 31.12 -18.99
C LEU A 118 10.49 30.19 -20.19
N GLY A 119 9.73 30.66 -21.17
CA GLY A 119 9.54 29.99 -22.46
C GLY A 119 10.67 30.28 -23.45
N THR A 120 10.78 29.49 -24.52
CA THR A 120 11.92 29.54 -25.47
C THR A 120 11.81 30.58 -26.59
N ALA A 121 10.94 31.59 -26.46
CA ALA A 121 10.79 32.64 -27.47
C ALA A 121 10.54 34.00 -26.80
N ASP A 122 11.52 34.42 -26.01
CA ASP A 122 11.47 35.67 -25.27
C ASP A 122 11.68 36.86 -26.22
N GLY A 123 10.69 37.75 -26.29
CA GLY A 123 10.92 39.12 -26.73
C GLY A 123 11.93 39.81 -25.81
N SER A 124 12.48 40.95 -26.23
CA SER A 124 13.48 41.69 -25.43
C SER A 124 13.01 42.02 -24.00
N LEU A 125 11.69 41.98 -23.75
CA LEU A 125 11.07 42.23 -22.45
C LEU A 125 11.61 41.35 -21.32
N ALA A 126 11.85 40.05 -21.55
CA ALA A 126 12.34 39.17 -20.49
C ALA A 126 13.77 39.55 -20.05
N ALA A 127 14.59 40.01 -21.00
CA ALA A 127 15.92 40.53 -20.71
C ALA A 127 15.84 41.90 -20.02
N ASP A 128 14.98 42.79 -20.51
CA ASP A 128 14.77 44.13 -19.94
C ASP A 128 14.23 44.09 -18.50
N LEU A 129 13.45 43.07 -18.16
CA LEU A 129 12.92 42.81 -16.81
C LEU A 129 13.85 41.98 -15.92
N GLY A 130 15.05 41.62 -16.41
CA GLY A 130 16.01 40.81 -15.68
C GLY A 130 15.61 39.34 -15.52
N LEU A 131 14.50 38.92 -16.11
CA LEU A 131 14.00 37.55 -15.99
C LEU A 131 14.95 36.54 -16.62
N SER A 132 15.71 36.90 -17.66
CA SER A 132 16.68 35.99 -18.29
C SER A 132 17.80 35.52 -17.35
N ALA A 133 18.09 36.29 -16.30
CA ALA A 133 19.07 35.94 -15.26
C ALA A 133 18.41 35.33 -14.01
N GLY A 134 17.09 35.10 -14.05
CA GLY A 134 16.31 34.64 -12.92
C GLY A 134 16.47 33.14 -12.63
N SER A 135 16.20 32.77 -11.40
CA SER A 135 16.29 31.38 -10.92
C SER A 135 14.90 30.82 -10.57
N PRO A 136 14.50 29.67 -11.13
CA PRO A 136 13.27 29.00 -10.76
C PRO A 136 13.44 28.21 -9.46
N ILE A 137 12.59 28.48 -8.47
CA ILE A 137 12.43 27.64 -7.28
C ILE A 137 11.17 26.80 -7.46
N THR A 138 11.32 25.48 -7.36
CA THR A 138 10.19 24.55 -7.41
C THR A 138 9.53 24.49 -6.04
N GLY A 139 8.20 24.48 -6.01
CA GLY A 139 7.44 24.27 -4.78
C GLY A 139 7.73 22.88 -4.21
N ARG A 140 7.33 22.67 -2.96
CA ARG A 140 7.48 21.39 -2.25
C ARG A 140 6.11 20.92 -1.79
N ASP A 141 5.89 19.62 -1.86
CA ASP A 141 4.70 19.00 -1.29
C ASP A 141 4.80 18.98 0.24
N VAL A 142 3.64 18.92 0.89
CA VAL A 142 3.57 18.61 2.32
C VAL A 142 4.24 17.26 2.58
N ALA A 143 4.99 17.13 3.67
CA ALA A 143 5.52 15.84 4.11
C ALA A 143 5.16 15.62 5.58
N GLY A 144 4.88 14.38 5.94
CA GLY A 144 4.42 14.02 7.26
C GLY A 144 4.03 12.56 7.34
N HIS A 145 3.56 12.15 8.52
CA HIS A 145 3.08 10.80 8.79
C HIS A 145 1.88 10.85 9.75
N PHE A 146 1.11 9.77 9.76
CA PHE A 146 0.04 9.58 10.73
C PHE A 146 0.54 8.71 11.88
N LEU A 147 0.01 8.95 13.08
CA LEU A 147 0.20 8.07 14.22
C LEU A 147 -1.13 7.44 14.60
N VAL A 148 -1.19 6.11 14.58
CA VAL A 148 -2.38 5.33 14.96
C VAL A 148 -1.98 4.40 16.09
N GLY A 149 -2.57 4.58 17.27
CA GLY A 149 -2.21 3.73 18.43
C GLY A 149 -0.76 3.86 18.90
N GLY A 150 -0.02 4.88 18.45
CA GLY A 150 1.41 5.06 18.73
C GLY A 150 2.36 4.51 17.66
N GLU A 151 1.83 3.86 16.61
CA GLU A 151 2.63 3.38 15.47
C GLU A 151 2.66 4.42 14.35
N VAL A 152 3.83 4.55 13.71
CA VAL A 152 4.05 5.43 12.56
C VAL A 152 3.48 4.78 11.31
N GLN A 153 2.57 5.50 10.66
CA GLN A 153 1.99 5.14 9.37
C GLN A 153 2.46 6.17 8.34
N GLU A 154 3.21 5.69 7.35
CA GLU A 154 3.75 6.51 6.27
C GLU A 154 2.63 7.18 5.46
N ALA A 155 2.90 8.40 4.99
CA ALA A 155 1.95 9.16 4.20
C ALA A 155 2.62 9.81 2.99
N SER A 156 1.85 9.94 1.92
CA SER A 156 2.25 10.63 0.69
C SER A 156 1.61 12.00 0.62
N GLY A 157 2.42 13.02 0.34
CA GLY A 157 1.95 14.38 0.17
C GLY A 157 1.81 14.80 -1.28
N SER A 158 0.72 15.49 -1.60
CA SER A 158 0.51 16.15 -2.89
C SER A 158 -0.07 17.55 -2.66
N GLY A 159 0.72 18.58 -2.97
CA GLY A 159 0.42 19.95 -2.62
C GLY A 159 0.21 20.08 -1.12
N ARG A 160 -1.00 20.51 -0.74
CA ARG A 160 -1.42 20.65 0.66
C ARG A 160 -2.14 19.42 1.21
N ILE A 161 -2.28 18.35 0.44
CA ILE A 161 -3.01 17.16 0.88
C ILE A 161 -1.99 16.11 1.31
N LEU A 162 -2.11 15.63 2.54
CA LEU A 162 -1.37 14.48 3.05
C LEU A 162 -2.32 13.28 3.07
N THR A 163 -1.98 12.21 2.36
CA THR A 163 -2.78 10.99 2.24
C THR A 163 -2.02 9.81 2.83
N GLY A 164 -2.66 9.01 3.66
CA GLY A 164 -2.06 7.79 4.21
C GLY A 164 -1.76 6.79 3.11
N ASN A 165 -0.62 6.10 3.19
CA ASN A 165 -0.29 5.08 2.20
C ASN A 165 -1.25 3.89 2.29
N SER A 166 -1.53 3.27 1.15
CA SER A 166 -2.38 2.07 1.03
C SER A 166 -1.81 0.83 1.71
N ASP A 167 -0.49 0.80 1.93
CA ASP A 167 0.17 -0.27 2.68
C ASP A 167 -0.08 -0.16 4.20
N GLY A 168 -0.57 1.00 4.67
CA GLY A 168 -0.96 1.23 6.05
C GLY A 168 -2.40 0.78 6.28
N ALA A 169 -2.57 -0.39 6.91
CA ALA A 169 -3.86 -1.06 7.14
C ALA A 169 -4.96 -0.17 7.78
N GLU A 170 -4.58 0.91 8.47
CA GLU A 170 -5.51 1.80 9.17
C GLU A 170 -5.60 3.21 8.58
N THR A 171 -4.72 3.58 7.64
CA THR A 171 -4.65 4.93 7.05
C THR A 171 -4.94 4.95 5.55
N ASP A 172 -5.16 3.80 4.94
CA ASP A 172 -5.58 3.72 3.55
C ASP A 172 -6.87 4.54 3.32
N GLY A 173 -6.82 5.41 2.32
CA GLY A 173 -7.89 6.36 2.00
C GLY A 173 -8.05 7.54 2.96
N LEU A 174 -7.25 7.67 4.02
CA LEU A 174 -7.28 8.85 4.88
C LEU A 174 -6.54 10.01 4.21
N SER A 175 -7.26 11.10 3.90
CA SER A 175 -6.68 12.33 3.36
C SER A 175 -6.96 13.51 4.28
N VAL A 176 -5.91 14.29 4.59
CA VAL A 176 -5.99 15.51 5.40
C VAL A 176 -5.43 16.68 4.60
N GLN A 177 -6.19 17.77 4.56
CA GLN A 177 -5.69 19.02 3.99
C GLN A 177 -4.93 19.81 5.07
N VAL A 178 -3.67 20.08 4.80
CA VAL A 178 -2.73 20.80 5.66
C VAL A 178 -2.66 22.26 5.21
N ASN A 179 -3.16 23.17 6.06
CA ASN A 179 -3.12 24.61 5.81
C ASN A 179 -1.96 25.32 6.55
N LEU A 180 -0.89 24.59 6.84
CA LEU A 180 0.30 25.12 7.52
C LEU A 180 1.26 25.78 6.54
N THR A 181 1.91 26.84 7.00
CA THR A 181 3.07 27.46 6.34
C THR A 181 4.35 27.05 7.06
N GLU A 182 5.50 27.17 6.40
CA GLU A 182 6.81 26.88 7.01
C GLU A 182 7.01 27.67 8.32
N ALA A 183 6.59 28.94 8.35
CA ALA A 183 6.66 29.77 9.56
C ALA A 183 5.81 29.22 10.71
N THR A 184 4.60 28.73 10.42
CA THR A 184 3.74 28.11 11.46
C THR A 184 4.27 26.76 11.93
N LEU A 185 4.90 25.99 11.03
CA LEU A 185 5.50 24.70 11.37
C LEU A 185 6.70 24.87 12.32
N LEU A 186 7.56 25.85 12.02
CA LEU A 186 8.70 26.20 12.88
C LEU A 186 8.27 26.72 14.26
N ALA A 187 7.13 27.43 14.33
CA ALA A 187 6.63 28.00 15.58
C ALA A 187 5.83 27.01 16.44
N GLN A 188 5.08 26.08 15.82
CA GLN A 188 4.16 25.16 16.52
C GLN A 188 4.74 23.74 16.71
N GLY A 189 5.84 23.41 16.02
CA GLY A 189 6.44 22.07 16.04
C GLY A 189 5.69 21.08 15.14
N GLU A 190 6.18 19.84 15.07
CA GLU A 190 5.70 18.87 14.07
C GLU A 190 4.34 18.22 14.41
N ALA A 191 3.88 18.28 15.66
CA ALA A 191 2.63 17.68 16.11
C ALA A 191 1.44 18.61 15.88
N GLN A 192 0.67 18.37 14.81
CA GLN A 192 -0.26 19.36 14.25
C GLN A 192 -1.74 19.07 14.53
N GLY A 193 -2.04 18.01 15.28
CA GLY A 193 -3.38 17.78 15.84
C GLY A 193 -3.85 16.33 15.76
N ASN A 194 -5.03 16.08 16.32
CA ASN A 194 -5.69 14.79 16.33
C ASN A 194 -6.96 14.83 15.46
N VAL A 195 -7.04 13.95 14.48
CA VAL A 195 -8.18 13.75 13.59
C VAL A 195 -8.95 12.52 14.09
N ARG A 196 -10.22 12.71 14.47
CA ARG A 196 -11.12 11.58 14.74
C ARG A 196 -11.95 11.27 13.51
N VAL A 197 -11.70 10.11 12.92
CA VAL A 197 -12.54 9.56 11.86
C VAL A 197 -13.49 8.55 12.49
N TRP A 198 -14.79 8.69 12.21
CA TRP A 198 -15.79 7.71 12.60
C TRP A 198 -15.98 6.73 11.45
N SER A 199 -15.40 5.53 11.55
CA SER A 199 -15.77 4.45 10.64
C SER A 199 -17.20 4.01 10.95
N GLY A 200 -18.07 4.10 9.94
CA GLY A 200 -19.45 3.64 10.04
C GLY A 200 -19.54 2.13 10.29
N VAL A 201 -20.72 1.66 10.71
CA VAL A 201 -20.96 0.23 11.00
C VAL A 201 -20.61 -0.67 9.80
N THR A 202 -20.85 -0.18 8.58
CA THR A 202 -20.56 -0.89 7.33
C THR A 202 -19.07 -1.08 7.07
N ASP A 203 -18.23 -0.09 7.39
CA ASP A 203 -16.78 -0.19 7.21
C ASP A 203 -16.18 -1.26 8.14
N ARG A 204 -16.66 -1.32 9.39
CA ARG A 204 -16.29 -2.39 10.32
C ARG A 204 -16.73 -3.77 9.85
N LEU A 205 -17.92 -3.87 9.24
CA LEU A 205 -18.40 -5.13 8.66
C LEU A 205 -17.52 -5.57 7.48
N PHE A 206 -17.11 -4.64 6.60
CA PHE A 206 -16.22 -4.96 5.49
C PHE A 206 -14.85 -5.44 5.97
N ARG A 207 -14.19 -4.72 6.89
CA ARG A 207 -12.87 -5.15 7.41
C ARG A 207 -12.92 -6.49 8.13
N THR A 208 -14.00 -6.77 8.86
CA THR A 208 -14.18 -8.07 9.52
C THR A 208 -14.46 -9.19 8.53
N LEU A 209 -15.24 -8.94 7.48
CA LEU A 209 -15.44 -9.91 6.39
C LEU A 209 -14.14 -10.14 5.61
N ASP A 210 -13.38 -9.09 5.33
CA ASP A 210 -12.11 -9.15 4.60
C ASP A 210 -11.06 -9.97 5.36
N GLY A 211 -10.84 -9.65 6.65
CA GLY A 211 -9.96 -10.45 7.50
C GLY A 211 -10.44 -11.89 7.74
N ALA A 212 -11.75 -12.15 7.68
CA ALA A 212 -12.29 -13.51 7.78
C ALA A 212 -12.12 -14.32 6.49
N LEU A 213 -12.13 -13.65 5.34
CA LEU A 213 -12.01 -14.22 3.99
C LEU A 213 -10.56 -14.23 3.47
N ASP A 214 -9.61 -13.71 4.26
CA ASP A 214 -8.20 -13.74 3.91
C ASP A 214 -7.72 -15.17 3.57
N THR A 215 -7.00 -15.27 2.47
CA THR A 215 -6.63 -16.56 1.87
C THR A 215 -5.47 -17.25 2.60
N VAL A 216 -4.77 -16.56 3.48
CA VAL A 216 -3.61 -17.05 4.23
C VAL A 216 -3.98 -17.27 5.69
N ASP A 217 -4.48 -16.24 6.37
CA ASP A 217 -4.73 -16.23 7.81
C ASP A 217 -6.23 -16.14 8.17
N GLY A 218 -7.11 -16.13 7.16
CA GLY A 218 -8.55 -16.04 7.37
C GLY A 218 -9.12 -17.23 8.13
N ILE A 219 -10.15 -16.96 8.95
CA ILE A 219 -10.81 -17.99 9.77
C ILE A 219 -11.38 -19.14 8.92
N LEU A 220 -11.78 -18.84 7.68
CA LEU A 220 -12.27 -19.83 6.74
C LEU A 220 -11.14 -20.75 6.26
N THR A 221 -9.96 -20.19 5.97
CA THR A 221 -8.75 -20.92 5.57
C THR A 221 -8.29 -21.85 6.70
N ILE A 222 -8.24 -21.35 7.94
CA ILE A 222 -7.88 -22.16 9.12
C ILE A 222 -8.88 -23.31 9.31
N LYS A 223 -10.18 -23.06 9.15
CA LYS A 223 -11.19 -24.13 9.25
C LYS A 223 -11.05 -25.16 8.13
N GLN A 224 -10.75 -24.71 6.91
CA GLN A 224 -10.48 -25.60 5.78
C GLN A 224 -9.25 -26.48 6.05
N GLN A 225 -8.19 -25.91 6.62
CA GLN A 225 -6.99 -26.65 6.97
C GLN A 225 -7.26 -27.69 8.07
N SER A 226 -7.97 -27.31 9.14
CA SER A 226 -8.38 -28.24 10.20
C SER A 226 -9.23 -29.41 9.67
N LEU A 227 -10.11 -29.15 8.70
CA LEU A 227 -10.89 -30.20 8.05
C LEU A 227 -10.00 -31.12 7.20
N ARG A 228 -9.01 -30.61 6.46
CA ARG A 228 -8.02 -31.44 5.74
C ARG A 228 -7.19 -32.30 6.67
N ASP A 229 -6.76 -31.75 7.81
CA ASP A 229 -6.01 -32.50 8.81
C ASP A 229 -6.87 -33.62 9.41
N THR A 230 -8.16 -33.34 9.67
CA THR A 230 -9.13 -34.33 10.15
C THR A 230 -9.34 -35.46 9.12
N ILE A 231 -9.45 -35.12 7.83
CA ILE A 231 -9.54 -36.10 6.75
C ILE A 231 -8.29 -36.99 6.72
N THR A 232 -7.11 -36.37 6.82
CA THR A 232 -5.82 -37.09 6.83
C THR A 232 -5.72 -38.04 8.03
N ASP A 233 -6.23 -37.64 9.19
CA ASP A 233 -6.27 -38.50 10.38
C ASP A 233 -7.23 -39.69 10.18
N TYR A 234 -8.42 -39.46 9.61
CA TYR A 234 -9.33 -40.54 9.27
C TYR A 234 -8.74 -41.52 8.26
N GLU A 235 -8.02 -41.05 7.24
CA GLU A 235 -7.31 -41.91 6.29
C GLU A 235 -6.27 -42.80 6.99
N LYS A 236 -5.53 -42.26 7.96
CA LYS A 236 -4.59 -43.05 8.79
C LYS A 236 -5.31 -44.10 9.62
N GLN A 237 -6.43 -43.73 10.26
CA GLN A 237 -7.22 -44.67 11.06
C GLN A 237 -7.77 -45.82 10.21
N VAL A 238 -8.29 -45.53 9.01
CA VAL A 238 -8.76 -46.54 8.06
C VAL A 238 -7.62 -47.50 7.69
N LYS A 239 -6.43 -46.97 7.37
CA LYS A 239 -5.26 -47.80 7.05
C LYS A 239 -4.85 -48.72 8.19
N GLU A 240 -4.87 -48.23 9.43
CA GLU A 240 -4.54 -49.05 10.60
C GLU A 240 -5.58 -50.16 10.85
N ILE A 241 -6.85 -49.87 10.60
CA ILE A 241 -7.93 -50.87 10.67
C ILE A 241 -7.72 -51.97 9.62
N ASP A 242 -7.40 -51.61 8.38
CA ASP A 242 -7.12 -52.57 7.31
C ASP A 242 -5.92 -53.47 7.65
N ASP A 243 -4.83 -52.90 8.18
CA ASP A 243 -3.66 -53.65 8.63
C ASP A 243 -4.00 -54.63 9.77
N ARG A 244 -4.85 -54.20 10.72
CA ARG A 244 -5.35 -55.07 11.80
C ARG A 244 -6.22 -56.21 11.27
N LEU A 245 -7.09 -55.94 10.32
CA LEU A 245 -7.94 -56.95 9.66
C LEU A 245 -7.08 -57.99 8.94
N ALA A 246 -6.06 -57.57 8.22
CA ALA A 246 -5.11 -58.46 7.54
C ALA A 246 -4.39 -59.38 8.54
N LYS A 247 -3.86 -58.84 9.64
CA LYS A 247 -3.21 -59.61 10.71
C LYS A 247 -4.15 -60.63 11.36
N ARG A 248 -5.42 -60.26 11.59
CA ARG A 248 -6.43 -61.18 12.13
C ARG A 248 -6.72 -62.32 11.16
N LYS A 249 -6.88 -62.02 9.87
CA LYS A 249 -7.08 -63.04 8.82
C LYS A 249 -5.91 -64.03 8.79
N GLU A 250 -4.68 -63.54 8.81
CA GLU A 250 -3.48 -64.38 8.82
C GLU A 250 -3.40 -65.26 10.06
N ARG A 251 -3.76 -64.74 11.24
CA ARG A 251 -3.83 -65.53 12.47
C ARG A 251 -4.87 -66.65 12.37
N TYR A 252 -6.07 -66.35 11.89
CA TYR A 252 -7.12 -67.36 11.73
C TYR A 252 -6.74 -68.44 10.70
N LEU A 253 -6.07 -68.07 9.60
CA LEU A 253 -5.56 -69.04 8.63
C LEU A 253 -4.52 -69.99 9.26
N ARG A 254 -3.60 -69.46 10.07
CA ARG A 254 -2.61 -70.29 10.80
C ARG A 254 -3.27 -71.21 11.82
N GLU A 255 -4.27 -70.71 12.54
CA GLU A 255 -5.02 -71.51 13.51
C GLU A 255 -5.80 -72.63 12.81
N PHE A 256 -6.43 -72.34 11.67
CA PHE A 256 -7.12 -73.33 10.85
C PHE A 256 -6.17 -74.41 10.33
N GLN A 257 -5.02 -74.03 9.76
CA GLN A 257 -3.99 -74.99 9.31
C GLN A 257 -3.48 -75.89 10.45
N ARG A 258 -3.33 -75.34 11.67
CA ARG A 258 -2.96 -76.13 12.84
C ARG A 258 -4.08 -77.10 13.25
N MET A 259 -5.33 -76.65 13.21
CA MET A 259 -6.48 -77.52 13.46
C MET A 259 -6.59 -78.63 12.42
N GLU A 260 -6.33 -78.34 11.13
CA GLU A 260 -6.27 -79.38 10.08
C GLU A 260 -5.16 -80.41 10.36
N SER A 261 -3.97 -79.96 10.77
CA SER A 261 -2.88 -80.85 11.16
C SER A 261 -3.23 -81.70 12.38
N LEU A 262 -3.87 -81.13 13.40
CA LEU A 262 -4.31 -81.86 14.59
C LEU A 262 -5.42 -82.85 14.27
N LEU A 263 -6.36 -82.51 13.38
CA LEU A 263 -7.38 -83.44 12.91
C LEU A 263 -6.77 -84.58 12.11
N ALA A 264 -5.81 -84.31 11.23
CA ALA A 264 -5.07 -85.34 10.52
C ALA A 264 -4.33 -86.27 11.49
N GLU A 265 -3.64 -85.71 12.49
CA GLU A 265 -2.95 -86.47 13.55
C GLU A 265 -3.93 -87.30 14.40
N MET A 266 -5.05 -86.73 14.86
CA MET A 266 -6.10 -87.46 15.58
C MET A 266 -6.71 -88.59 14.74
N SER A 267 -6.92 -88.37 13.44
CA SER A 267 -7.43 -89.42 12.53
C SER A 267 -6.42 -90.56 12.37
N ALA A 268 -5.12 -90.24 12.24
CA ALA A 268 -4.04 -91.23 12.20
C ALA A 268 -3.92 -91.99 13.53
N GLN A 269 -4.05 -91.30 14.66
CA GLN A 269 -4.02 -91.89 16.00
C GLN A 269 -5.24 -92.80 16.25
N SER A 270 -6.44 -92.37 15.85
CA SER A 270 -7.67 -93.19 15.90
C SER A 270 -7.53 -94.46 15.04
N SER A 271 -6.97 -94.35 13.83
CA SER A 271 -6.73 -95.52 12.96
C SER A 271 -5.75 -96.53 13.59
N SER A 272 -4.71 -96.02 14.28
CA SER A 272 -3.74 -96.85 15.00
C SER A 272 -4.36 -97.52 16.22
N PHE A 273 -5.25 -96.82 16.94
CA PHE A 273 -5.98 -97.41 18.06
C PHE A 273 -6.95 -98.49 17.61
N ASN A 274 -7.67 -98.28 16.50
CA ASN A 274 -8.55 -99.30 15.92
C ASN A 274 -7.78 -100.53 15.42
N SER A 275 -6.59 -100.36 14.85
CA SER A 275 -5.76 -101.50 14.44
C SER A 275 -5.20 -102.27 15.63
N MET A 276 -4.81 -101.58 16.72
CA MET A 276 -4.44 -102.21 17.98
C MET A 276 -5.63 -102.94 18.63
N LEU A 277 -6.82 -102.31 18.66
CA LEU A 277 -8.03 -102.91 19.22
C LEU A 277 -8.49 -104.13 18.41
N SER A 278 -8.39 -104.08 17.08
CA SER A 278 -8.65 -105.24 16.22
C SER A 278 -7.64 -106.37 16.48
N ASN A 279 -6.36 -106.05 16.69
CA ASN A 279 -5.35 -107.05 17.04
C ASN A 279 -5.55 -107.63 18.45
N VAL A 280 -5.99 -106.83 19.43
CA VAL A 280 -6.33 -107.29 20.78
C VAL A 280 -7.63 -108.08 20.80
N SER A 281 -8.65 -107.69 20.02
CA SER A 281 -9.88 -108.47 19.83
C SER A 281 -9.59 -109.80 19.12
N SER A 282 -8.64 -109.81 18.19
CA SER A 282 -8.19 -111.04 17.52
C SER A 282 -7.37 -111.93 18.46
N SER A 283 -6.61 -111.36 19.41
CA SER A 283 -5.87 -112.13 20.40
C SER A 283 -6.76 -112.67 21.55
N TYR A 284 -7.81 -111.93 21.96
CA TYR A 284 -8.79 -112.41 22.94
C TYR A 284 -9.84 -113.38 22.35
N GLY A 285 -10.10 -113.33 21.04
CA GLY A 285 -10.94 -114.31 20.33
C GLY A 285 -10.24 -115.65 20.05
N SER A 286 -8.91 -115.72 20.21
CA SER A 286 -8.08 -116.89 19.90
C SER A 286 -7.57 -117.64 21.16
N GLY A 287 -8.28 -117.52 22.28
CA GLY A 287 -7.90 -118.12 23.58
C GLY A 287 -8.73 -119.33 24.04
N GLY A 288 -9.67 -119.86 23.24
CA GLY A 288 -10.60 -120.89 23.72
C GLY A 288 -11.29 -121.76 22.67
N ALA A 289 -10.57 -122.72 22.09
CA ALA A 289 -11.10 -123.99 21.56
C ALA A 289 -9.90 -124.92 21.24
N ARG A 290 -9.40 -125.69 22.22
CA ARG A 290 -9.69 -127.13 22.43
C ARG A 290 -9.48 -128.04 21.21
N SER A 291 -8.45 -128.88 21.33
CA SER A 291 -8.45 -130.34 21.11
C SER A 291 -9.50 -130.93 20.15
N ASN A 292 -9.07 -131.61 19.10
CA ASN A 292 -8.96 -133.09 19.05
C ASN A 292 -8.51 -133.56 17.64
N ALA A 293 -7.89 -134.74 17.61
CA ALA A 293 -7.36 -135.53 16.48
C ALA A 293 -5.95 -135.16 15.98
#